data_AF-L1J6D3-F1
#
_entry.id   AF-L1J6D3-F1
#
_cell.length_a   1.000
_cell.length_b   1.000
_cell.length_c   1.000
_cell.angle_alpha   90.00
_cell.angle_beta   90.00
_cell.angle_gamma   90.00
#
_symmetry.space_group_name_H-M   'P 1'
#
loop_
_entity.id
_entity.type
_entity.pdbx_description
1 polymer ?
#
loop_
_entity_poly.entity_id
_entity_poly.type
_entity_poly.pdbx_seq_one_letter_code
_entity_poly.pdbx_strand_id
1 'polypeptide(L)'
;EGISLIVGGGFHGKSTLLQALQQGIYNHIPGDGRELVVTNPHAVTIRAEDGRSIQNVNISPFIQNLPFGRPTVDFCTSDASGSTSQMEMIVLLLLLIMIFHRRLFFDPQPVGAQVLLIDEDTAATNFMIRDDRMTKLVASSKEPITPFIQKV
;
A
#
# COMPACT_ATOMS: atom_id res chain seq x y z
N GLU A 1 -3.78 -15.77 -6.81
CA GLU A 1 -2.69 -14.84 -6.45
C GLU A 1 -2.45 -14.94 -4.95
N GLY A 2 -1.26 -14.56 -4.46
CA GLY A 2 -0.86 -14.75 -3.07
C GLY A 2 0.25 -13.78 -2.65
N ILE A 3 0.78 -13.97 -1.45
CA ILE A 3 1.83 -13.11 -0.87
C ILE A 3 3.20 -13.70 -1.18
N SER A 4 4.11 -12.87 -1.71
CA SER A 4 5.53 -13.21 -1.88
C SER A 4 6.38 -12.29 -1.01
N LEU A 5 7.28 -12.87 -0.21
CA LEU A 5 8.22 -12.11 0.61
C LEU A 5 9.64 -12.23 0.05
N ILE A 6 10.29 -11.08 -0.16
CA ILE A 6 11.71 -11.00 -0.53
C ILE A 6 12.50 -10.71 0.75
N VAL A 7 13.23 -11.71 1.24
CA VAL A 7 13.96 -11.65 2.51
C VAL A 7 15.47 -11.73 2.30
N GLY A 8 16.23 -11.25 3.29
CA GLY A 8 17.69 -11.20 3.24
C GLY A 8 18.24 -10.07 4.11
N GLY A 9 19.53 -10.14 4.47
CA GLY A 9 20.17 -9.10 5.28
C GLY A 9 20.22 -7.73 4.57
N GLY A 10 20.65 -6.69 5.27
CA GLY A 10 20.94 -5.38 4.67
C GLY A 10 21.91 -5.50 3.50
N PHE A 11 21.72 -4.67 2.45
CA PHE A 11 22.60 -4.60 1.28
C PHE A 11 22.73 -5.86 0.41
N HIS A 12 21.88 -6.88 0.58
CA HIS A 12 21.86 -8.07 -0.28
C HIS A 12 20.98 -7.92 -1.55
N GLY A 13 20.67 -6.70 -1.98
CA GLY A 13 19.97 -6.43 -3.24
C GLY A 13 18.45 -6.62 -3.24
N LYS A 14 17.80 -6.72 -2.06
CA LYS A 14 16.33 -6.85 -1.96
C LYS A 14 15.58 -5.70 -2.65
N SER A 15 15.89 -4.46 -2.28
CA SER A 15 15.27 -3.28 -2.88
C SER A 15 15.65 -3.13 -4.34
N THR A 16 16.86 -3.55 -4.75
CA THR A 16 17.26 -3.57 -6.16
C THR A 16 16.39 -4.53 -6.98
N LEU A 17 16.12 -5.74 -6.46
CA LEU A 17 15.21 -6.69 -7.09
C LEU A 17 13.79 -6.12 -7.15
N LEU A 18 13.29 -5.57 -6.05
CA LEU A 18 11.95 -4.99 -6.02
C LEU A 18 11.83 -3.80 -7.00
N GLN A 19 12.83 -2.92 -7.08
CA GLN A 19 12.88 -1.83 -8.05
C GLN A 19 12.86 -2.33 -9.50
N ALA A 20 13.56 -3.41 -9.81
CA ALA A 20 13.49 -4.03 -11.13
C ALA A 20 12.06 -4.52 -11.44
N LEU A 21 11.38 -5.15 -10.47
CA LEU A 21 9.98 -5.56 -10.61
C LEU A 21 9.04 -4.36 -10.77
N GLN A 22 9.25 -3.26 -10.05
CA GLN A 22 8.45 -2.03 -10.20
C GLN A 22 8.54 -1.47 -11.62
N GLN A 23 9.72 -1.56 -12.23
CA GLN A 23 9.95 -1.11 -13.61
C GLN A 23 9.56 -2.17 -14.65
N GLY A 24 9.24 -3.40 -14.24
CA GLY A 24 8.85 -4.50 -15.13
C GLY A 24 7.48 -4.34 -15.78
N ILE A 25 6.75 -3.27 -15.47
CA ILE A 25 5.54 -2.87 -16.21
C ILE A 25 5.87 -2.21 -17.56
N TYR A 26 7.13 -1.80 -17.76
CA TYR A 26 7.62 -1.19 -18.99
C TYR A 26 8.59 -2.14 -19.70
N ASN A 27 8.59 -2.06 -21.03
CA ASN A 27 9.63 -2.68 -21.83
C ASN A 27 10.94 -1.90 -21.65
N HIS A 28 12.05 -2.60 -21.45
CA HIS A 28 13.38 -2.02 -21.40
C HIS A 28 14.10 -2.18 -22.74
N ILE A 29 15.04 -1.27 -23.03
CA ILE A 29 15.86 -1.34 -24.24
C ILE A 29 16.84 -2.53 -24.17
N PRO A 30 17.26 -3.11 -25.32
CA PRO A 30 18.27 -4.17 -25.33
C PRO A 30 19.56 -3.74 -24.63
N GLY A 31 20.10 -4.59 -23.74
CA GLY A 31 21.33 -4.33 -23.00
C GLY A 31 21.16 -3.54 -21.69
N ASP A 32 19.93 -3.21 -21.28
CA ASP A 32 19.64 -2.57 -19.99
C ASP A 32 19.93 -3.51 -18.78
N GLY A 33 19.82 -4.82 -18.97
CA GLY A 33 19.92 -5.84 -17.94
C GLY A 33 18.58 -6.23 -17.31
N ARG A 34 17.51 -5.45 -17.54
CA ARG A 34 16.15 -5.72 -17.06
C ARG A 34 15.16 -6.02 -18.19
N GLU A 35 15.62 -6.20 -19.43
CA GLU A 35 14.77 -6.47 -20.60
C GLU A 35 13.89 -7.73 -20.49
N LEU A 36 14.27 -8.67 -19.62
CA LEU A 36 13.49 -9.88 -19.33
C LEU A 36 12.78 -9.82 -17.96
N VAL A 37 12.90 -8.71 -17.23
CA VAL A 37 12.19 -8.50 -15.97
C VAL A 37 10.82 -7.93 -16.30
N VAL A 38 9.81 -8.78 -16.23
CA VAL A 38 8.42 -8.44 -16.51
C VAL A 38 7.57 -8.56 -15.25
N THR A 39 6.62 -7.66 -15.10
CA THR A 39 5.67 -7.62 -13.99
C THR A 39 4.25 -7.42 -14.55
N ASN A 40 3.24 -7.75 -13.76
CA ASN A 40 1.85 -7.42 -14.09
C ASN A 40 1.75 -5.93 -14.46
N PRO A 41 1.18 -5.55 -15.62
CA PRO A 41 1.09 -4.15 -16.06
C PRO A 41 0.25 -3.27 -15.12
N HIS A 42 -0.53 -3.87 -14.23
CA HIS A 42 -1.30 -3.22 -13.17
C HIS A 42 -0.62 -3.32 -11.80
N ALA A 43 0.68 -3.56 -11.73
CA ALA A 43 1.43 -3.49 -10.49
C ALA A 43 1.64 -2.04 -10.06
N VAL A 44 1.47 -1.79 -8.75
CA VAL A 44 1.63 -0.46 -8.16
C VAL A 44 2.54 -0.55 -6.95
N THR A 45 3.53 0.35 -6.89
CA THR A 45 4.39 0.54 -5.73
C THR A 45 3.65 1.33 -4.66
N ILE A 46 3.65 0.82 -3.43
CA ILE A 46 3.07 1.48 -2.26
C ILE A 46 4.19 1.88 -1.31
N ARG A 47 4.16 3.12 -0.85
CA ARG A 47 5.11 3.69 0.11
C ARG A 47 4.42 4.69 1.03
N ALA A 48 5.06 5.01 2.14
CA ALA A 48 4.64 6.12 2.98
C ALA A 48 5.02 7.46 2.33
N GLU A 49 4.09 8.41 2.36
CA GLU A 49 4.28 9.77 1.84
C GLU A 49 3.89 10.77 2.93
N ASP A 50 4.80 11.01 3.86
CA ASP A 50 4.59 11.92 4.98
C ASP A 50 4.40 13.36 4.48
N GLY A 51 3.42 14.07 5.06
CA GLY A 51 3.10 15.46 4.73
C GLY A 51 2.24 15.67 3.49
N ARG A 52 1.81 14.62 2.77
CA ARG A 52 0.89 14.80 1.64
C ARG A 52 -0.50 15.22 2.10
N SER A 53 -1.22 15.91 1.23
CA SER A 53 -2.64 16.18 1.46
C SER A 53 -3.51 14.99 1.09
N ILE A 54 -4.59 14.81 1.83
CA ILE A 54 -5.66 13.83 1.59
C ILE A 54 -6.98 14.60 1.63
N GLN A 55 -7.86 14.32 0.65
CA GLN A 55 -9.15 15.00 0.52
C GLN A 55 -10.25 13.97 0.23
N ASN A 56 -11.27 13.94 1.10
CA ASN A 56 -12.49 13.13 0.94
C ASN A 56 -12.22 11.64 0.68
N VAL A 57 -11.38 11.02 1.52
CA VAL A 57 -11.07 9.58 1.42
C VAL A 57 -11.60 8.83 2.63
N ASN A 58 -12.20 7.66 2.38
CA ASN A 58 -12.64 6.74 3.42
C ASN A 58 -11.50 5.85 3.93
N ILE A 59 -10.79 6.29 4.96
CA ILE A 59 -9.71 5.54 5.62
C ILE A 59 -10.21 4.54 6.70
N SER A 60 -11.53 4.42 6.91
CA SER A 60 -12.11 3.51 7.92
C SER A 60 -11.72 2.03 7.85
N PRO A 61 -11.32 1.45 6.69
CA PRO A 61 -10.84 0.07 6.64
C PRO A 61 -9.58 -0.20 7.47
N PHE A 62 -8.76 0.83 7.69
CA PHE A 62 -7.48 0.74 8.41
C PHE A 62 -7.40 1.66 9.63
N ILE A 63 -8.16 2.75 9.70
CA ILE A 63 -8.15 3.70 10.81
C ILE A 63 -9.54 3.84 11.42
N GLN A 64 -9.65 3.60 12.71
CA GLN A 64 -10.88 3.80 13.47
C GLN A 64 -10.62 4.71 14.68
N ASN A 65 -11.67 5.32 15.24
CA ASN A 65 -11.59 6.03 16.53
C ASN A 65 -10.48 7.09 16.60
N LEU A 66 -10.36 7.93 15.56
CA LEU A 66 -9.42 9.04 15.58
C LEU A 66 -9.67 9.95 16.80
N PRO A 67 -8.61 10.58 17.34
CA PRO A 67 -8.75 11.56 18.41
C PRO A 67 -9.78 12.63 18.07
N PHE A 68 -10.50 13.09 19.10
CA PHE A 68 -11.55 14.11 18.98
C PHE A 68 -12.73 13.74 18.07
N GLY A 69 -12.91 12.44 17.79
CA GLY A 69 -14.04 11.96 17.00
C GLY A 69 -14.00 12.40 15.53
N ARG A 70 -12.79 12.66 14.99
CA ARG A 70 -12.65 13.02 13.58
C ARG A 70 -13.23 11.91 12.68
N PRO A 71 -13.96 12.28 11.62
CA PRO A 71 -14.53 11.29 10.71
C PRO A 71 -13.42 10.56 9.94
N THR A 72 -13.61 9.25 9.74
CA THR A 72 -12.71 8.39 8.96
C THR A 72 -13.28 8.03 7.59
N VAL A 73 -14.54 8.35 7.32
CA VAL A 73 -15.22 8.06 6.03
C VAL A 73 -15.02 9.17 5.00
N ASP A 74 -14.95 10.43 5.45
CA ASP A 74 -14.66 11.61 4.62
C ASP A 74 -13.43 12.33 5.18
N PHE A 75 -12.32 11.60 5.28
CA PHE A 75 -11.11 12.11 5.92
C PHE A 75 -10.42 13.13 5.03
N CYS A 76 -10.08 14.28 5.63
CA CYS A 76 -9.31 15.35 5.01
C CYS A 76 -8.16 15.78 5.93
N THR A 77 -6.99 15.99 5.36
CA THR A 77 -5.84 16.62 6.03
C THR A 77 -4.93 17.28 4.99
N SER A 78 -4.28 18.38 5.35
CA SER A 78 -3.18 18.96 4.56
C SER A 78 -1.82 18.37 4.90
N ASP A 79 -1.75 17.58 5.98
CA ASP A 79 -0.53 17.04 6.56
C ASP A 79 -0.82 15.63 7.07
N ALA A 80 -0.68 14.64 6.20
CA ALA A 80 -0.91 13.23 6.54
C ALA A 80 0.35 12.60 7.12
N SER A 81 0.21 11.83 8.20
CA SER A 81 1.30 10.98 8.66
C SER A 81 1.63 9.91 7.61
N GLY A 82 2.87 9.42 7.58
CA GLY A 82 3.29 8.32 6.69
C GLY A 82 2.36 7.09 6.70
N SER A 83 1.81 6.71 7.86
CA SER A 83 0.85 5.60 7.94
C SER A 83 -0.50 5.93 7.29
N THR A 84 -0.99 7.14 7.49
CA THR A 84 -2.27 7.61 6.93
C THR A 84 -2.19 7.73 5.41
N SER A 85 -1.09 8.25 4.88
CA SER A 85 -0.88 8.36 3.43
C SER A 85 -0.73 7.01 2.76
N GLN A 86 0.00 6.08 3.37
CA GLN A 86 0.15 4.73 2.81
C GLN A 86 -1.18 3.97 2.78
N MET A 87 -1.98 4.08 3.85
CA MET A 87 -3.31 3.46 3.91
C MET A 87 -4.28 4.05 2.89
N GLU A 88 -4.29 5.39 2.76
CA GLU A 88 -5.11 6.09 1.78
C GLU A 88 -4.86 5.59 0.36
N MET A 89 -3.59 5.42 -0.01
CA MET A 89 -3.21 4.90 -1.32
C MET A 89 -3.76 3.49 -1.56
N ILE A 90 -3.66 2.59 -0.58
CA ILE A 90 -4.22 1.23 -0.70
C ILE A 90 -5.74 1.27 -0.85
N VAL A 91 -6.43 2.06 -0.02
CA VAL A 91 -7.89 2.22 -0.09
C VAL A 91 -8.32 2.72 -1.46
N LEU A 92 -7.64 3.76 -1.98
CA LEU A 92 -7.99 4.36 -3.26
C LEU A 92 -7.84 3.36 -4.41
N LEU A 93 -6.77 2.57 -4.41
CA LEU A 93 -6.54 1.54 -5.42
C LEU A 93 -7.60 0.44 -5.36
N LEU A 94 -7.97 -0.02 -4.16
CA LEU A 94 -9.04 -1.01 -3.99
C LEU A 94 -10.40 -0.47 -4.44
N LEU A 95 -10.71 0.79 -4.10
CA LEU A 95 -11.94 1.44 -4.53
C LEU A 95 -12.00 1.55 -6.07
N LEU A 96 -10.86 1.87 -6.70
CA LEU A 96 -10.77 1.95 -8.15
C LEU A 96 -11.09 0.59 -8.80
N ILE A 97 -10.57 -0.51 -8.26
CA ILE A 97 -10.94 -1.86 -8.71
C ILE A 97 -12.46 -2.06 -8.61
N MET A 98 -13.07 -1.74 -7.47
CA MET A 98 -14.52 -1.92 -7.26
C MET A 98 -15.39 -1.08 -8.20
N ILE A 99 -14.98 0.16 -8.49
CA ILE A 99 -15.71 1.06 -9.40
C ILE A 99 -15.66 0.55 -10.83
N PHE A 100 -14.49 0.13 -11.30
CA PHE A 100 -14.33 -0.30 -12.69
C PHE A 100 -14.84 -1.73 -12.94
N HIS A 101 -14.76 -2.64 -11.96
CA HIS A 101 -15.29 -4.00 -12.10
C HIS A 101 -16.82 -4.01 -12.30
N ARG A 102 -17.53 -2.99 -11.80
CA ARG A 102 -18.98 -2.83 -12.00
C ARG A 102 -19.38 -2.26 -13.36
N ARG A 103 -18.45 -1.77 -14.18
CA ARG A 103 -18.74 -0.96 -15.37
C ARG A 103 -18.33 -1.60 -16.70
N LEU A 104 -17.61 -2.72 -16.68
CA LEU A 104 -17.10 -3.38 -17.88
C LEU A 104 -18.05 -4.49 -18.34
N PHE A 105 -18.93 -4.17 -19.29
CA PHE A 105 -19.72 -5.17 -20.04
C PHE A 105 -19.06 -5.56 -21.37
N PHE A 106 -18.01 -4.84 -21.81
CA PHE A 106 -17.46 -4.96 -23.18
C PHE A 106 -15.95 -5.24 -23.27
N ASP A 107 -15.18 -5.10 -22.17
CA ASP A 107 -13.77 -5.48 -22.15
C ASP A 107 -13.42 -6.04 -20.75
N PRO A 108 -13.09 -7.34 -20.61
CA PRO A 108 -12.82 -7.95 -19.31
C PRO A 108 -11.44 -7.59 -18.74
N GLN A 109 -10.69 -6.68 -19.36
CA GLN A 109 -9.38 -6.29 -18.83
C GLN A 109 -9.50 -5.75 -17.40
N PRO A 110 -8.66 -6.24 -16.47
CA PRO A 110 -8.66 -5.75 -15.11
C PRO A 110 -8.26 -4.27 -15.09
N VAL A 111 -9.04 -3.47 -14.37
CA VAL A 111 -8.73 -2.05 -14.13
C VAL A 111 -8.51 -1.86 -12.64
N GLY A 112 -7.41 -1.20 -12.29
CA GLY A 112 -6.96 -1.03 -10.91
C GLY A 112 -5.81 -1.96 -10.54
N ALA A 113 -5.21 -1.74 -9.37
CA ALA A 113 -4.00 -2.44 -8.96
C ALA A 113 -4.27 -3.93 -8.74
N GLN A 114 -3.53 -4.80 -9.44
CA GLN A 114 -3.60 -6.25 -9.22
C GLN A 114 -2.47 -6.76 -8.33
N VAL A 115 -1.33 -6.06 -8.35
CA VAL A 115 -0.15 -6.40 -7.56
C VAL A 115 0.28 -5.16 -6.78
N LEU A 116 0.43 -5.31 -5.47
CA LEU A 116 0.99 -4.26 -4.61
C LEU A 116 2.45 -4.60 -4.30
N LEU A 117 3.36 -3.73 -4.70
CA LEU A 117 4.79 -3.84 -4.42
C LEU A 117 5.12 -2.93 -3.23
N ILE A 118 5.53 -3.51 -2.11
CA ILE A 118 5.82 -2.78 -0.88
C ILE A 118 7.28 -3.04 -0.48
N ASP A 119 8.04 -1.96 -0.26
CA ASP A 119 9.36 -2.03 0.36
C ASP A 119 9.25 -1.59 1.82
N GLU A 120 9.68 -2.43 2.75
CA GLU A 120 9.67 -2.12 4.18
C GLU A 120 10.47 -0.84 4.49
N ASP A 121 11.58 -0.62 3.77
CA ASP A 121 12.46 0.54 3.98
C ASP A 121 11.76 1.88 3.65
N THR A 122 10.64 1.84 2.92
CA THR A 122 9.85 3.04 2.56
C THR A 122 8.42 3.00 3.08
N ALA A 123 8.08 1.99 3.87
CA ALA A 123 6.76 1.82 4.47
C ALA A 123 6.71 2.41 5.88
N ALA A 124 5.51 2.80 6.31
CA ALA A 124 5.27 3.19 7.69
C ALA A 124 5.21 1.94 8.58
N THR A 125 6.22 1.74 9.43
CA THR A 125 6.34 0.53 10.27
C THR A 125 5.11 0.27 11.14
N ASN A 126 4.55 1.33 11.73
CA ASN A 126 3.35 1.27 12.56
C ASN A 126 2.08 0.86 11.79
N PHE A 127 2.09 1.01 10.47
CA PHE A 127 1.06 0.45 9.61
C PHE A 127 1.36 -1.00 9.25
N MET A 128 2.61 -1.35 8.96
CA MET A 128 2.93 -2.70 8.49
C MET A 128 2.69 -3.77 9.56
N ILE A 129 3.14 -3.52 10.79
CA ILE A 129 3.10 -4.48 11.88
C ILE A 129 2.73 -3.83 13.21
N ARG A 130 2.27 -4.65 14.15
CA ARG A 130 2.14 -4.28 15.56
C ARG A 130 2.68 -5.40 16.42
N ASP A 131 3.67 -5.09 17.23
CA ASP A 131 4.27 -6.05 18.16
C ASP A 131 3.38 -6.29 19.39
N ASP A 132 3.48 -7.50 19.94
CA ASP A 132 2.74 -7.95 21.13
C ASP A 132 3.02 -7.08 22.35
N ARG A 133 4.23 -6.54 22.49
CA ARG A 133 4.58 -5.63 23.58
C ARG A 133 3.77 -4.35 23.50
N MET A 134 3.61 -3.78 22.31
CA MET A 134 2.81 -2.58 22.10
C MET A 134 1.32 -2.86 22.36
N THR A 135 0.83 -4.03 21.96
CA THR A 135 -0.55 -4.46 22.25
C THR A 135 -0.83 -4.62 23.75
N LYS A 136 0.17 -5.05 24.54
CA LYS A 136 0.06 -5.13 26.01
C LYS A 136 0.07 -3.75 26.69
N LEU A 137 0.79 -2.78 26.12
CA LEU A 137 0.90 -1.42 26.67
C LEU A 137 -0.29 -0.53 26.28
N VAL A 138 -0.70 -0.60 25.01
CA VAL A 138 -1.83 0.15 24.47
C VAL A 138 -2.88 -0.86 24.04
N ALA A 139 -4.03 -0.85 24.74
CA ALA A 139 -5.14 -1.71 24.40
C ALA A 139 -5.56 -1.50 22.94
N SER A 140 -5.97 -2.57 22.24
CA SER A 140 -6.40 -2.49 20.85
C SER A 140 -7.52 -1.48 20.60
N SER A 141 -8.40 -1.25 21.59
CA SER A 141 -9.47 -0.24 21.51
C SER A 141 -8.99 1.22 21.53
N LYS A 142 -7.74 1.46 21.95
CA LYS A 142 -7.10 2.78 22.02
C LYS A 142 -6.10 3.01 20.90
N GLU A 143 -5.80 2.00 20.10
CA GLU A 143 -4.93 2.11 18.94
C GLU A 143 -5.82 2.24 17.70
N PRO A 144 -5.82 3.40 17.03
CA PRO A 144 -6.72 3.63 15.90
C PRO A 144 -6.33 2.82 14.65
N ILE A 145 -5.07 2.39 14.55
CA ILE A 145 -4.52 1.73 13.36
C ILE A 145 -4.72 0.22 13.41
N THR A 146 -5.32 -0.31 12.35
CA THR A 146 -5.31 -1.75 12.04
C THR A 146 -4.12 -2.07 11.13
N PRO A 147 -3.16 -2.89 11.57
CA PRO A 147 -1.96 -3.19 10.78
C PRO A 147 -2.27 -3.90 9.46
N PHE A 148 -1.46 -3.65 8.44
CA PHE A 148 -1.59 -4.25 7.11
C PHE A 148 -1.53 -5.77 7.14
N ILE A 149 -0.65 -6.35 7.98
CA ILE A 149 -0.53 -7.81 8.14
C ILE A 149 -1.83 -8.50 8.58
N GLN A 150 -2.79 -7.77 9.17
CA GLN A 150 -4.10 -8.33 9.55
C GLN A 150 -5.12 -8.33 8.40
N LYS A 151 -4.76 -7.76 7.25
CA LYS A 151 -5.64 -7.55 6.09
C LYS A 151 -5.19 -8.30 4.84
N VAL A 152 -4.01 -8.93 4.87
CA VAL A 152 -3.43 -9.72 3.77
C VAL A 152 -3.41 -11.21 4.09
#